data_AF-A0A953D409-F1
#
_entry.id   AF-A0A953D409-F1
#
_cell.length_a   1.000
_cell.length_b   1.000
_cell.length_c   1.000
_cell.angle_alpha   90.00
_cell.angle_beta   90.00
_cell.angle_gamma   90.00
#
_symmetry.space_group_name_H-M   'P 1'
#
loop_
_entity.id
_entity.type
_entity.pdbx_description
1 polymer ?
#
loop_
_entity_poly.entity_id
_entity_poly.type
_entity_poly.pdbx_seq_one_letter_code
_entity_poly.pdbx_strand_id
1 'polypeptide(L)'
;MELMGVLLLTVVAYPIYRTCVEWRRLCDPQRWKYVGVIVRRVEALDSVMDVIGRYMGRDIHRLVVFHGFRYEFKGVAPQSYKRRMRGAELFLEPGLLYGIV
;
A
#
# COMPACT_ATOMS: atom_id res chain seq x y z
N MET A 1 26.60 41.15 13.70
CA MET A 1 26.42 40.46 12.41
C MET A 1 25.95 39.01 12.56
N GLU A 2 26.17 38.35 13.70
CA GLU A 2 25.79 36.94 13.89
C GLU A 2 24.27 36.69 13.94
N LEU A 3 23.50 37.63 14.50
CA LEU A 3 22.02 37.53 14.58
C LEU A 3 21.32 37.49 13.20
N MET A 4 21.84 38.22 12.19
CA MET A 4 21.26 38.18 10.85
C MET A 4 21.51 36.85 10.14
N GLY A 5 22.68 36.24 10.36
CA GLY A 5 23.01 34.95 9.77
C GLY A 5 22.08 33.84 10.27
N VAL A 6 21.79 33.82 11.57
CA VAL A 6 20.88 32.84 12.19
C VAL A 6 19.44 33.02 11.69
N LEU A 7 18.99 34.26 11.54
CA LEU A 7 17.63 34.56 11.05
C LEU A 7 17.44 34.13 9.60
N LEU A 8 18.45 34.34 8.74
CA LEU A 8 18.40 33.93 7.34
C LEU A 8 18.36 32.40 7.21
N LEU A 9 19.15 31.71 8.03
CA LEU A 9 19.24 30.24 8.04
C LEU A 9 17.92 29.60 8.48
N THR A 10 17.24 30.18 9.48
CA THR A 10 15.93 29.68 9.94
C THR A 10 14.83 29.92 8.91
N VAL A 11 14.81 31.07 8.24
CA VAL A 11 13.81 31.37 7.19
C VAL A 11 13.93 30.42 5.99
N VAL A 12 15.13 29.95 5.66
CA VAL A 12 15.36 29.00 4.55
C VAL A 12 15.20 27.54 5.00
N ALA A 13 15.67 27.19 6.19
CA ALA A 13 15.59 25.81 6.69
C ALA A 13 14.15 25.40 7.02
N TYR A 14 13.31 26.32 7.49
CA TYR A 14 11.92 26.04 7.85
C TYR A 14 11.04 25.54 6.69
N PRO A 15 10.98 26.20 5.52
CA PRO A 15 10.20 25.70 4.39
C PRO A 15 10.72 24.36 3.86
N ILE A 16 12.05 24.16 3.82
CA ILE A 16 12.66 22.89 3.43
C ILE A 16 12.24 21.78 4.40
N TYR A 17 12.34 22.02 5.71
CA TYR A 17 11.88 21.09 6.74
C TYR A 17 10.39 20.76 6.58
N ARG A 18 9.54 21.77 6.36
CA ARG A 18 8.10 21.57 6.16
C ARG A 18 7.83 20.69 4.94
N THR A 19 8.46 21.00 3.80
CA THR A 19 8.33 20.19 2.58
C THR A 19 8.80 18.76 2.84
N CYS A 20 9.93 18.54 3.50
CA CYS A 20 10.39 17.18 3.84
C CYS A 20 9.40 16.42 4.73
N VAL A 21 8.79 17.07 5.72
CA VAL A 21 7.78 16.45 6.60
C VAL A 21 6.50 16.10 5.81
N GLU A 22 6.07 16.97 4.92
CA GLU A 22 4.84 16.79 4.13
C GLU A 22 5.02 15.68 3.09
N TRP A 23 6.20 15.59 2.47
CA TRP A 23 6.58 14.46 1.61
C TRP A 23 6.64 13.15 2.37
N ARG A 24 7.18 13.12 3.60
CA ARG A 24 7.13 11.92 4.46
C ARG A 24 5.70 11.47 4.75
N ARG A 25 4.75 12.40 4.94
CA ARG A 25 3.33 12.04 5.14
C ARG A 25 2.67 11.44 3.91
N LEU A 26 3.05 11.89 2.70
CA LEU A 26 2.54 11.34 1.45
C LEU A 26 3.15 9.96 1.14
N CYS A 27 4.41 9.78 1.52
CA CYS A 27 5.10 8.50 1.43
C CYS A 27 4.81 7.56 2.61
N ASP A 28 3.91 7.92 3.54
CA ASP A 28 3.59 7.08 4.69
C ASP A 28 2.84 5.83 4.21
N PRO A 29 3.49 4.65 4.22
CA PRO A 29 2.87 3.41 3.75
C PRO A 29 1.64 3.08 4.60
N GLN A 30 1.59 3.51 5.88
CA GLN A 30 0.49 3.18 6.78
C GLN A 30 -0.86 3.70 6.30
N ARG A 31 -0.92 4.75 5.49
CA ARG A 31 -2.19 5.22 4.90
C ARG A 31 -2.85 4.18 3.99
N TRP A 32 -2.07 3.30 3.39
CA TRP A 32 -2.57 2.30 2.46
C TRP A 32 -3.32 1.19 3.19
N LYS A 33 -3.07 1.02 4.50
CA LYS A 33 -3.87 0.13 5.35
C LYS A 33 -5.34 0.55 5.44
N TYR A 34 -5.68 1.80 5.15
CA TYR A 34 -7.07 2.29 5.28
C TYR A 34 -7.82 2.33 3.95
N VAL A 35 -7.15 2.02 2.83
CA VAL A 35 -7.74 2.04 1.50
C VAL A 35 -7.73 0.62 0.93
N GLY A 36 -8.84 0.19 0.33
CA GLY A 36 -8.88 -1.08 -0.38
C GLY A 36 -8.09 -1.00 -1.69
N VAL A 37 -7.23 -1.98 -1.94
CA VAL A 37 -6.36 -1.99 -3.13
C VAL A 37 -6.84 -2.99 -4.16
N ILE A 38 -6.96 -2.55 -5.42
CA ILE A 38 -7.30 -3.45 -6.53
C ILE A 38 -6.06 -3.67 -7.39
N VAL A 39 -5.61 -4.92 -7.49
CA VAL A 39 -4.47 -5.36 -8.29
C VAL A 39 -4.97 -6.21 -9.45
N ARG A 40 -4.57 -5.87 -10.68
CA ARG A 40 -4.99 -6.61 -11.90
C ARG A 40 -4.01 -7.73 -12.30
N ARG A 41 -2.76 -7.58 -11.89
CA ARG A 41 -1.59 -8.31 -12.37
C ARG A 41 -0.78 -8.80 -11.18
N VAL A 42 -0.41 -10.08 -11.18
CA VAL A 42 0.37 -10.68 -10.08
C VAL A 42 1.77 -10.08 -10.03
N GLU A 43 2.27 -9.64 -11.18
CA GLU A 43 3.57 -8.97 -11.36
C GLU A 43 3.65 -7.63 -10.64
N ALA A 44 2.53 -7.07 -10.20
CA ALA A 44 2.51 -5.85 -9.38
C ALA A 44 2.69 -6.14 -7.88
N LEU A 45 2.73 -7.42 -7.47
CA LEU A 45 3.02 -7.83 -6.10
C LEU A 45 4.55 -7.83 -5.88
N ASP A 46 4.99 -7.39 -4.72
CA ASP A 46 6.42 -7.37 -4.36
C ASP A 46 6.96 -8.80 -4.21
N SER A 47 6.16 -9.66 -3.59
CA SER A 47 6.47 -11.08 -3.45
C SER A 47 5.20 -11.90 -3.20
N VAL A 48 5.30 -13.19 -3.50
CA VAL A 48 4.24 -14.17 -3.27
C VAL A 48 4.83 -15.38 -2.55
N MET A 49 4.04 -16.00 -1.68
CA MET A 49 4.44 -17.20 -0.93
C MET A 49 3.75 -18.46 -1.50
N ASP A 50 3.70 -19.52 -0.70
CA ASP A 50 3.18 -20.84 -1.05
C ASP A 50 1.86 -20.78 -1.81
N VAL A 51 1.80 -21.53 -2.91
CA VAL A 51 0.56 -21.77 -3.64
C VAL A 51 -0.29 -22.77 -2.86
N ILE A 52 -1.50 -22.36 -2.48
CA ILE A 52 -2.46 -23.17 -1.73
C ILE A 52 -3.62 -23.67 -2.59
N GLY A 53 -3.70 -23.22 -3.84
CA GLY A 53 -4.77 -23.64 -4.75
C GLY A 53 -4.74 -22.89 -6.07
N ARG A 54 -5.82 -23.06 -6.84
CA ARG A 54 -5.98 -22.42 -8.14
C ARG A 54 -7.43 -22.00 -8.36
N TYR A 55 -7.63 -20.83 -8.94
CA TYR A 55 -8.95 -20.30 -9.27
C TYR A 55 -8.93 -19.60 -10.62
N MET A 56 -9.80 -20.02 -11.54
CA MET A 56 -9.91 -19.48 -12.90
C MET A 56 -8.56 -19.37 -13.62
N GLY A 57 -7.70 -20.39 -13.48
CA GLY A 57 -6.37 -20.43 -14.09
C GLY A 57 -5.29 -19.59 -13.39
N ARG A 58 -5.61 -18.95 -12.26
CA ARG A 58 -4.66 -18.21 -11.42
C ARG A 58 -4.33 -18.95 -10.15
N ASP A 59 -3.06 -18.89 -9.74
CA ASP A 59 -2.60 -19.51 -8.51
C ASP A 59 -3.06 -18.67 -7.31
N ILE A 60 -3.55 -19.36 -6.28
CA ILE A 60 -3.91 -18.76 -5.00
C ILE A 60 -2.70 -18.91 -4.11
N HIS A 61 -2.13 -17.78 -3.68
CA HIS A 61 -1.03 -17.78 -2.74
C HIS A 61 -1.58 -17.64 -1.32
N ARG A 62 -1.00 -18.31 -0.33
CA ARG A 62 -1.40 -18.15 1.07
C ARG A 62 -1.20 -16.72 1.54
N LEU A 63 -0.05 -16.16 1.20
CA LEU A 63 0.41 -14.84 1.57
C LEU A 63 0.97 -14.13 0.34
N VAL A 64 0.64 -12.86 0.20
CA VAL A 64 1.20 -11.95 -0.80
C VAL A 64 1.71 -10.68 -0.12
N VAL A 65 2.75 -10.09 -0.69
CA VAL A 65 3.29 -8.80 -0.24
C VAL A 65 3.02 -7.75 -1.30
N PHE A 66 2.44 -6.63 -0.88
CA PHE A 66 2.17 -5.48 -1.75
C PHE A 66 2.49 -4.19 -1.00
N HIS A 67 3.41 -3.41 -1.57
CA HIS A 67 4.00 -2.21 -0.96
C HIS A 67 4.44 -2.42 0.49
N GLY A 68 5.15 -3.53 0.72
CA GLY A 68 5.69 -3.90 2.03
C GLY A 68 4.65 -4.40 3.05
N PHE A 69 3.36 -4.45 2.70
CA PHE A 69 2.33 -5.04 3.55
C PHE A 69 2.08 -6.49 3.21
N ARG A 70 1.89 -7.32 4.24
CA ARG A 70 1.53 -8.72 4.10
C ARG A 70 0.02 -8.86 4.08
N TYR A 71 -0.48 -9.59 3.09
CA TYR A 71 -1.89 -9.91 2.98
C TYR A 71 -2.06 -11.43 2.90
N GLU A 72 -2.97 -11.96 3.70
CA GLU A 72 -3.34 -13.38 3.72
C GLU A 72 -4.63 -13.60 2.94
N PHE A 73 -4.68 -14.71 2.20
CA PHE A 73 -5.86 -15.10 1.45
C PHE A 73 -7.08 -15.27 2.37
N LYS A 74 -8.17 -14.56 2.07
CA LYS A 74 -9.44 -14.65 2.81
C LYS A 74 -10.53 -15.35 2.03
N GLY A 75 -10.44 -15.36 0.70
CA GLY A 75 -11.41 -16.08 -0.13
C GLY A 75 -11.52 -15.52 -1.54
N VAL A 76 -12.62 -15.88 -2.19
CA VAL A 76 -12.94 -15.41 -3.54
C VAL A 76 -14.16 -14.50 -3.47
N ALA A 77 -14.10 -13.37 -4.15
CA ALA A 77 -15.18 -12.39 -4.22
C ALA A 77 -15.54 -12.06 -5.68
N PRO A 78 -16.83 -11.78 -5.97
CA PRO A 78 -17.26 -11.40 -7.31
C PRO A 78 -16.70 -10.03 -7.71
N GLN A 79 -16.65 -9.75 -9.01
CA GLN A 79 -16.17 -8.46 -9.54
C GLN A 79 -16.93 -7.24 -9.00
N SER A 80 -18.21 -7.41 -8.65
CA SER A 80 -19.03 -6.37 -8.01
C SER A 80 -18.54 -5.99 -6.61
N TYR A 81 -17.73 -6.83 -5.96
CA TYR A 81 -17.13 -6.57 -4.65
C TYR A 81 -16.14 -5.41 -4.68
N LYS A 82 -15.51 -5.11 -5.82
CA LYS A 82 -14.60 -3.97 -5.99
C LYS A 82 -15.18 -2.64 -5.51
N ARG A 83 -16.49 -2.45 -5.67
CA ARG A 83 -17.21 -1.23 -5.23
C ARG A 83 -17.44 -1.15 -3.73
N ARG A 84 -17.29 -2.27 -3.01
CA ARG A 84 -17.55 -2.43 -1.58
C ARG A 84 -16.29 -2.79 -0.78
N MET A 85 -15.12 -2.76 -1.42
CA MET A 85 -13.85 -3.04 -0.75
C MET A 85 -13.66 -2.13 0.45
N ARG A 86 -13.27 -2.74 1.56
CA ARG A 86 -12.94 -2.05 2.80
C ARG A 86 -11.45 -1.73 2.84
N GLY A 87 -11.07 -0.84 3.76
CA GLY A 87 -9.66 -0.63 4.07
C GLY A 87 -9.00 -1.95 4.49
N ALA A 88 -7.69 -2.06 4.24
CA ALA A 88 -6.87 -3.22 4.57
C ALA A 88 -7.19 -4.50 3.78
N GLU A 89 -7.98 -4.38 2.72
CA GLU A 89 -8.23 -5.46 1.77
C GLU A 89 -7.41 -5.25 0.50
N LEU A 90 -7.02 -6.36 -0.12
CA LEU A 90 -6.41 -6.42 -1.44
C LEU A 90 -7.23 -7.36 -2.31
N PHE A 91 -7.77 -6.84 -3.42
CA PHE A 91 -8.50 -7.61 -4.41
C PHE A 91 -7.62 -7.81 -5.64
N LEU A 92 -7.30 -9.07 -5.92
CA LEU A 92 -6.51 -9.49 -7.06
C LEU A 92 -7.42 -10.10 -8.13
N GLU A 93 -7.39 -9.58 -9.35
CA GLU A 93 -8.16 -10.15 -10.46
C GLU A 93 -7.73 -11.60 -10.77
N PRO A 94 -8.66 -12.54 -11.01
CA PRO A 94 -10.07 -12.31 -11.37
C PRO A 94 -11.07 -12.32 -10.20
N GLY A 95 -10.65 -12.35 -8.95
CA GLY A 95 -11.58 -12.44 -7.82
C GLY A 95 -10.97 -12.83 -6.48
N LEU A 96 -9.65 -12.84 -6.33
CA LEU A 96 -8.98 -13.30 -5.11
C LEU A 96 -8.96 -12.16 -4.10
N LEU A 97 -9.48 -12.41 -2.90
CA LEU A 97 -9.52 -11.44 -1.81
C LEU A 97 -8.48 -11.81 -0.76
N TYR A 98 -7.69 -10.81 -0.38
CA TYR A 98 -6.70 -10.91 0.68
C TYR A 98 -6.95 -9.82 1.74
N GLY A 99 -6.63 -10.12 2.99
CA GLY A 99 -6.73 -9.18 4.11
C GLY A 99 -5.38 -9.00 4.79
N ILE A 100 -5.10 -7.80 5.31
CA ILE A 100 -3.83 -7.50 5.97
C ILE A 100 -3.60 -8.38 7.21
N VAL A 101 -2.34 -8.71 7.48
CA VAL A 101 -1.87 -9.42 8.69
C VAL A 101 -0.85 -8.56 9.45
#